data_AF-A0A963NFI3-F1
#
_entry.id   AF-A0A963NFI3-F1
#
_cell.length_a   1.000
_cell.length_b   1.000
_cell.length_c   1.000
_cell.angle_alpha   90.00
_cell.angle_beta   90.00
_cell.angle_gamma   90.00
#
_symmetry.space_group_name_H-M   'P 1'
#
loop_
_entity.id
_entity.type
_entity.pdbx_description
1 polymer ?
#
loop_
_entity_poly.entity_id
_entity_poly.type
_entity_poly.pdbx_seq_one_letter_code
_entity_poly.pdbx_strand_id
1 'polypeptide(L)'
;SIGTNDLIQYTLAIDRADESVAHLYDPMHPAVLRLVSEVIAECRLQGKSVSVCGETAGDVSMTRLLLGLGLKSFSMHPAQILTIKQEVLRSDTRKLAPWAQQMIDGEDAAPPQAA
;
A
#
# COMPACT_ATOMS: atom_id res chain seq x y z
N SER A 1 12.81 -3.61 2.89
CA SER A 1 11.67 -3.69 1.95
C SER A 1 10.54 -4.42 2.64
N ILE A 2 9.29 -4.02 2.42
CA ILE A 2 8.09 -4.73 2.86
C ILE A 2 7.67 -5.66 1.72
N GLY A 3 7.65 -6.97 1.98
CA GLY A 3 7.06 -7.95 1.09
C GLY A 3 5.56 -8.08 1.38
N THR A 4 4.72 -7.48 0.55
CA THR A 4 3.29 -7.35 0.86
C THR A 4 2.54 -8.66 0.79
N ASN A 5 2.92 -9.56 -0.12
CA ASN A 5 2.28 -10.86 -0.26
C ASN A 5 2.34 -11.67 1.05
N ASP A 6 3.54 -11.85 1.58
CA ASP A 6 3.76 -12.57 2.84
C ASP A 6 3.14 -11.81 4.02
N LEU A 7 3.28 -10.48 4.05
CA LEU A 7 2.70 -9.66 5.11
C LEU A 7 1.18 -9.87 5.21
N ILE A 8 0.45 -9.84 4.09
CA ILE A 8 -1.00 -10.05 4.07
C ILE A 8 -1.33 -11.47 4.53
N GLN A 9 -0.66 -12.48 3.96
CA GLN A 9 -0.88 -13.88 4.28
C GLN A 9 -0.70 -14.17 5.79
N TYR A 10 0.38 -13.68 6.39
CA TYR A 10 0.64 -13.89 7.82
C TYR A 10 -0.25 -13.02 8.73
N THR A 11 -0.59 -11.80 8.30
CA THR A 11 -1.44 -10.90 9.10
C THR A 11 -2.88 -11.40 9.16
N LEU A 12 -3.41 -11.89 8.03
CA LEU A 12 -4.79 -12.35 7.93
C LEU A 12 -4.96 -13.85 8.16
N ALA A 13 -3.85 -14.60 8.28
CA ALA A 13 -3.83 -16.06 8.36
C ALA A 13 -4.54 -16.74 7.17
N ILE A 14 -4.30 -16.23 5.96
CA ILE A 14 -4.95 -16.70 4.72
C ILE A 14 -3.89 -17.13 3.72
N ASP A 15 -3.96 -18.39 3.27
CA ASP A 15 -3.17 -18.86 2.14
C ASP A 15 -3.86 -18.49 0.82
N ARG A 16 -3.20 -17.66 0.01
CA ARG A 16 -3.71 -17.24 -1.30
C ARG A 16 -3.74 -18.36 -2.35
N ALA A 17 -3.03 -19.46 -2.12
CA ALA A 17 -3.04 -20.63 -2.99
C ALA A 17 -4.19 -21.59 -2.66
N ASP A 18 -4.82 -21.45 -1.49
CA ASP A 18 -5.98 -22.24 -1.10
C ASP A 18 -7.26 -21.57 -1.61
N GLU A 19 -7.85 -22.13 -2.67
CA GLU A 19 -9.06 -21.61 -3.31
C GLU A 19 -10.25 -21.47 -2.34
N SER A 20 -10.29 -22.23 -1.24
CA SER A 20 -11.37 -22.15 -0.25
C SER A 20 -11.36 -20.85 0.55
N VAL A 21 -10.20 -20.19 0.69
CA VAL A 21 -10.02 -18.97 1.49
C VAL A 21 -9.39 -17.81 0.74
N ALA A 22 -8.87 -18.02 -0.48
CA ALA A 22 -8.19 -16.99 -1.27
C ALA A 22 -9.01 -15.71 -1.48
N HIS A 23 -10.34 -15.80 -1.50
CA HIS A 23 -11.25 -14.65 -1.61
C HIS A 23 -11.23 -13.70 -0.40
N LEU A 24 -10.72 -14.15 0.75
CA LEU A 24 -10.54 -13.34 1.96
C LEU A 24 -9.21 -12.57 1.96
N TYR A 25 -8.31 -12.87 1.01
CA TYR A 25 -7.04 -12.16 0.87
C TYR A 25 -7.29 -10.71 0.44
N ASP A 26 -7.05 -9.77 1.36
CA ASP A 26 -7.33 -8.36 1.14
C ASP A 26 -6.11 -7.47 1.46
N PRO A 27 -5.45 -6.91 0.42
CA PRO A 27 -4.38 -5.93 0.59
C PRO A 27 -4.80 -4.63 1.27
N MET A 28 -6.08 -4.27 1.23
CA MET A 28 -6.64 -3.06 1.82
C MET A 28 -7.18 -3.28 3.23
N HIS A 29 -7.04 -4.49 3.79
CA HIS A 29 -7.51 -4.79 5.12
C HIS A 29 -6.88 -3.83 6.17
N PRO A 30 -7.66 -3.19 7.06
CA PRO A 30 -7.17 -2.17 7.97
C PRO A 30 -5.97 -2.61 8.83
N ALA A 31 -5.94 -3.87 9.27
CA ALA A 31 -4.81 -4.42 10.02
C ALA A 31 -3.50 -4.42 9.21
N VAL A 32 -3.55 -4.73 7.91
CA VAL A 32 -2.38 -4.71 7.02
C VAL A 32 -1.93 -3.26 6.80
N LEU A 33 -2.88 -2.36 6.54
CA LEU A 33 -2.58 -0.94 6.33
C LEU A 33 -1.95 -0.30 7.56
N ARG A 34 -2.41 -0.64 8.77
CA ARG A 34 -1.81 -0.21 10.04
C ARG A 34 -0.35 -0.65 10.14
N LEU A 35 -0.06 -1.94 9.91
CA LEU A 35 1.31 -2.45 9.95
C LEU A 35 2.23 -1.75 8.94
N VAL A 36 1.77 -1.55 7.71
CA VAL A 36 2.54 -0.83 6.68
C VAL A 36 2.80 0.62 7.11
N SER A 37 1.78 1.31 7.62
CA SER A 37 1.88 2.69 8.09
C SER A 37 2.86 2.84 9.25
N GLU A 38 2.79 1.95 10.24
CA GLU A 38 3.69 1.93 11.40
C GLU A 38 5.14 1.73 10.97
N VAL A 39 5.41 0.78 10.09
CA VAL A 39 6.77 0.54 9.56
C VAL A 39 7.30 1.76 8.81
N ILE A 40 6.46 2.43 7.99
CA ILE A 40 6.84 3.64 7.27
C ILE A 40 7.15 4.79 8.25
N ALA A 41 6.28 4.99 9.24
CA ALA A 41 6.43 6.03 10.24
C ALA A 41 7.72 5.84 11.05
N GLU A 42 7.97 4.61 11.53
CA GLU A 42 9.16 4.28 12.32
C GLU A 42 10.45 4.44 11.49
N CYS A 43 10.47 3.92 10.26
CA CYS A 43 11.63 4.12 9.38
C CYS A 43 11.93 5.60 9.16
N ARG A 44 10.89 6.42 8.94
CA ARG A 44 11.02 7.88 8.78
C ARG A 44 11.55 8.55 10.05
N LEU A 45 11.04 8.19 11.22
CA LEU A 45 11.52 8.71 12.51
C LEU A 45 13.01 8.40 12.72
N GLN A 46 13.45 7.22 12.30
CA GLN A 46 14.83 6.77 12.40
C GLN A 46 15.73 7.28 11.25
N GLY A 47 15.21 8.09 10.33
CA GLY A 47 15.96 8.55 9.14
C GLY A 47 16.35 7.43 8.17
N LYS A 48 15.68 6.27 8.24
CA LYS A 48 15.91 5.11 7.37
C LYS A 48 14.94 5.10 6.20
N SER A 49 15.38 4.53 5.08
CA SER A 49 14.52 4.30 3.94
C SER A 49 13.73 3.00 4.08
N VAL A 50 12.52 2.99 3.54
CA VAL A 50 11.69 1.80 3.39
C VAL A 50 11.12 1.77 1.98
N SER A 51 11.00 0.58 1.43
CA SER A 51 10.41 0.31 0.13
C SER A 51 9.31 -0.75 0.26
N VAL A 52 8.35 -0.75 -0.66
CA VAL A 52 7.41 -1.85 -0.85
C VAL A 52 7.77 -2.61 -2.12
N CYS A 53 7.69 -3.94 -2.06
CA CYS A 53 7.84 -4.83 -3.21
C CYS A 53 6.69 -5.83 -3.27
N GLY A 54 6.50 -6.45 -4.43
CA GLY A 54 5.41 -7.39 -4.68
C GLY A 54 4.39 -6.81 -5.65
N GLU A 55 3.28 -7.51 -5.81
CA GLU A 55 2.23 -7.17 -6.77
C GLU A 55 1.59 -5.81 -6.44
N THR A 56 1.36 -5.53 -5.16
CA THR A 56 0.78 -4.25 -4.69
C THR A 56 1.65 -3.04 -5.00
N ALA A 57 2.96 -3.22 -5.20
CA ALA A 57 3.85 -2.11 -5.59
C ALA A 57 3.62 -1.65 -7.04
N GLY A 58 3.06 -2.52 -7.88
CA GLY A 58 2.71 -2.26 -9.27
C GLY A 58 1.22 -1.96 -9.49
N ASP A 59 0.43 -1.90 -8.42
CA ASP A 59 -1.00 -1.60 -8.48
C ASP A 59 -1.26 -0.09 -8.30
N VAL A 60 -2.06 0.50 -9.19
CA VAL A 60 -2.33 1.95 -9.20
C VAL A 60 -3.15 2.37 -7.98
N SER A 61 -4.14 1.59 -7.57
CA SER A 61 -4.97 1.92 -6.40
C SER A 61 -4.14 1.89 -5.11
N MET A 62 -3.28 0.87 -4.96
CA MET A 62 -2.37 0.75 -3.84
C MET A 62 -1.28 1.82 -3.86
N THR A 63 -0.80 2.22 -5.04
CA THR A 63 0.21 3.28 -5.15
C THR A 63 -0.26 4.57 -4.49
N ARG A 64 -1.50 5.00 -4.76
CA ARG A 64 -2.05 6.22 -4.17
C ARG A 64 -2.15 6.12 -2.66
N LEU A 65 -2.58 4.96 -2.15
CA LEU A 65 -2.68 4.71 -0.72
C LEU A 65 -1.31 4.77 -0.05
N LEU A 66 -0.33 4.04 -0.60
CA LEU A 66 1.04 4.00 -0.10
C LEU A 66 1.71 5.38 -0.13
N LEU A 67 1.45 6.19 -1.16
CA LEU A 67 1.88 7.59 -1.21
C LEU A 67 1.25 8.43 -0.09
N GLY A 68 -0.04 8.24 0.17
CA GLY A 68 -0.76 8.88 1.29
C GLY A 68 -0.20 8.49 2.66
N LEU A 69 0.21 7.23 2.83
CA LEU A 69 0.92 6.74 4.03
C LEU A 69 2.36 7.27 4.14
N GLY A 70 2.89 7.88 3.07
CA GLY A 70 4.19 8.52 3.04
C GLY A 70 5.33 7.64 2.53
N LEU A 71 5.02 6.53 1.84
CA LEU A 71 6.02 5.72 1.14
C LEU A 71 6.66 6.52 0.00
N LYS A 72 7.98 6.36 -0.16
CA LYS A 72 8.76 7.07 -1.20
C LYS A 72 9.50 6.16 -2.17
N SER A 73 9.59 4.86 -1.89
CA SER A 73 10.34 3.90 -2.69
C SER A 73 9.48 2.69 -3.02
N PHE A 74 9.37 2.40 -4.32
CA PHE A 74 8.59 1.30 -4.86
C PHE A 74 9.52 0.38 -5.66
N SER A 75 9.32 -0.93 -5.54
CA SER A 75 10.03 -1.94 -6.32
C SER A 75 9.02 -2.86 -6.98
N MET A 76 9.05 -2.93 -8.31
CA MET A 76 8.03 -3.62 -9.10
C MET A 76 8.63 -4.19 -10.39
N HIS A 77 7.82 -4.99 -11.10
CA HIS A 77 8.18 -5.49 -12.42
C HIS A 77 8.34 -4.32 -13.43
N PRO A 78 9.36 -4.31 -14.32
CA PRO A 78 9.62 -3.20 -15.24
C PRO A 78 8.43 -2.74 -16.07
N ALA A 79 7.56 -3.68 -16.47
CA ALA A 79 6.34 -3.39 -17.22
C ALA A 79 5.38 -2.42 -16.50
N GLN A 80 5.41 -2.33 -15.17
CA GLN A 80 4.54 -1.46 -14.38
C GLN A 80 5.14 -0.08 -14.10
N ILE A 81 6.45 0.11 -14.35
CA ILE A 81 7.16 1.34 -13.95
C ILE A 81 6.53 2.60 -14.57
N LEU A 82 6.15 2.56 -15.85
CA LEU A 82 5.59 3.73 -16.53
C LEU A 82 4.21 4.10 -15.98
N THR A 83 3.35 3.11 -15.76
CA THR A 83 2.02 3.29 -15.18
C THR A 83 2.11 3.88 -13.78
N ILE A 84 2.95 3.32 -12.92
CA ILE A 84 3.11 3.83 -11.56
C ILE A 84 3.78 5.20 -11.54
N LYS A 85 4.78 5.44 -12.40
CA LYS A 85 5.38 6.77 -12.54
C LYS A 85 4.34 7.82 -12.91
N GLN A 86 3.44 7.52 -13.84
CA GLN A 86 2.37 8.44 -14.21
C GLN A 86 1.43 8.73 -13.04
N GLU A 87 1.08 7.71 -12.25
CA GLU A 87 0.24 7.89 -11.06
C GLU A 87 0.91 8.74 -9.99
N VAL A 88 2.20 8.48 -9.71
CA VAL A 88 3.00 9.28 -8.77
C VAL A 88 3.03 10.75 -9.19
N LEU A 89 3.21 11.04 -10.48
CA LEU A 89 3.27 12.40 -11.01
C LEU A 89 1.92 13.14 -10.92
N ARG A 90 0.80 12.43 -10.86
CA ARG A 90 -0.56 12.98 -10.74
C ARG A 90 -1.09 12.99 -9.30
N SER A 91 -0.31 12.48 -8.37
CA SER A 91 -0.73 12.32 -6.98
C SER A 91 -0.33 13.52 -6.14
N ASP A 92 -1.31 14.08 -5.41
CA ASP A 92 -1.06 15.07 -4.35
C ASP A 92 -1.12 14.38 -2.99
N THR A 93 0.04 14.14 -2.38
CA THR A 93 0.15 13.45 -1.09
C THR A 93 -0.56 14.18 0.04
N ARG A 94 -0.76 15.50 -0.06
CA ARG A 94 -1.50 16.28 0.95
C ARG A 94 -2.99 15.96 0.93
N LYS A 95 -3.54 15.60 -0.24
CA LYS A 95 -4.93 15.14 -0.40
C LYS A 95 -5.07 13.66 -0.10
N LEU A 96 -4.04 12.87 -0.38
CA LEU A 96 -4.04 11.43 -0.14
C LEU A 96 -3.86 11.05 1.32
N ALA A 97 -3.11 11.84 2.11
CA ALA A 97 -2.82 11.51 3.51
C ALA A 97 -4.09 11.41 4.39
N PRO A 98 -5.06 12.36 4.34
CA PRO A 98 -6.30 12.21 5.08
C PRO A 98 -7.10 10.97 4.66
N TRP A 99 -7.21 10.70 3.36
CA TRP A 99 -7.90 9.53 2.84
C TRP A 99 -7.23 8.21 3.29
N ALA A 100 -5.90 8.14 3.24
CA ALA A 100 -5.16 6.98 3.70
C ALA A 100 -5.40 6.68 5.20
N GLN A 101 -5.58 7.74 6.01
CA GLN A 101 -5.95 7.59 7.42
C GLN A 101 -7.37 7.01 7.58
N GLN A 102 -8.33 7.45 6.79
CA GLN A 102 -9.69 6.90 6.79
C GLN A 102 -9.70 5.39 6.46
N MET A 103 -8.91 4.98 5.47
CA MET A 103 -8.76 3.56 5.11
C MET A 103 -8.16 2.74 6.26
N ILE A 104 -7.18 3.28 7.00
CA ILE A 104 -6.62 2.65 8.21
C ILE A 104 -7.68 2.46 9.30
N ASP A 105 -8.60 3.42 9.41
CA ASP A 105 -9.69 3.39 10.39
C ASP A 105 -10.86 2.48 9.96
N GLY A 106 -10.75 1.85 8.79
CA GLY A 106 -11.73 0.90 8.28
C GLY A 106 -12.95 1.56 7.64
N GLU A 107 -12.85 2.85 7.32
CA GLU A 107 -13.89 3.54 6.57
C GLU A 107 -13.87 3.12 5.09
N ASP A 108 -15.03 2.85 4.52
CA ASP A 108 -15.19 2.64 3.08
C ASP A 108 -15.25 4.01 2.38
N ALA A 109 -14.06 4.57 2.13
CA ALA A 109 -13.89 5.90 1.56
C ALA A 109 -13.35 5.81 0.13
N ALA A 110 -14.08 6.40 -0.81
CA ALA A 110 -13.62 6.51 -2.19
C ALA A 110 -12.33 7.35 -2.25
N PRO A 111 -11.34 6.96 -3.08
CA PRO A 111 -10.10 7.70 -3.20
C PRO A 111 -10.40 9.10 -3.73
N PRO A 112 -9.70 10.15 -3.25
CA PRO A 112 -9.88 11.50 -3.76
C PRO A 112 -9.59 11.51 -5.26
N GLN A 113 -10.22 12.38 -6.04
CA GLN A 113 -9.86 12.48 -7.45
C GLN A 113 -8.43 12.99 -7.58
N ALA A 114 -7.68 12.43 -8.54
CA ALA A 114 -6.36 12.94 -8.88
C ALA A 114 -6.51 14.42 -9.31
N ALA A 115 -5.55 15.25 -8.89
CA ALA A 115 -5.54 16.68 -9.21
C ALA A 115 -4.73 16.91 -10.49
#